data_AF-A0A151RH99-F1
#
_entry.id   AF-A0A151RH99-F1
#
_cell.length_a   1.000
_cell.length_b   1.000
_cell.length_c   1.000
_cell.angle_alpha   90.00
_cell.angle_beta   90.00
_cell.angle_gamma   90.00
#
_symmetry.space_group_name_H-M   'P 1'
#
loop_
_entity.id
_entity.type
_entity.pdbx_description
1 polymer ?
#
loop_
_entity_poly.entity_id
_entity_poly.type
_entity_poly.pdbx_seq_one_letter_code
_entity_poly.pdbx_strand_id
1 'polypeptide(L)'
;MQLLWNGELLDEFLPKHKVRQGSLISPYLFVFFLKSLTHLVNLVIHKKAWKSIKINKRGPLISHLAFVDDILLFAKATLNQVNVA
;
A
#
# COMPACT_ATOMS: atom_id res chain seq x y z
N MET A 1 14.90 10.19 -24.01
CA MET A 1 15.05 10.77 -22.65
C MET A 1 16.39 10.32 -22.10
N GLN A 2 17.34 11.24 -22.01
CA GLN A 2 18.71 10.97 -21.55
C GLN A 2 18.81 11.30 -20.06
N LEU A 3 19.45 10.43 -19.28
CA LEU A 3 19.66 10.66 -17.85
C LEU A 3 21.02 11.34 -17.66
N LEU A 4 21.05 12.50 -17.00
CA LEU A 4 22.32 13.09 -16.55
C LEU A 4 22.67 12.48 -15.19
N TRP A 5 23.73 11.68 -15.13
CA TRP A 5 24.22 11.08 -13.89
C TRP A 5 25.65 11.54 -13.63
N ASN A 6 25.88 12.18 -12.48
CA ASN A 6 27.18 12.74 -12.09
C ASN A 6 27.84 13.65 -13.14
N GLY A 7 27.05 14.36 -13.95
CA GLY A 7 27.53 15.29 -14.98
C GLY A 7 27.75 14.65 -16.36
N GLU A 8 27.59 13.34 -16.50
CA GLU A 8 27.66 12.64 -17.78
C GLU A 8 26.25 12.29 -18.28
N LEU A 9 26.01 12.56 -19.57
CA LEU A 9 24.76 12.19 -20.24
C LEU A 9 24.83 10.72 -20.62
N LEU A 10 24.01 9.90 -19.96
CA LEU A 10 23.87 8.48 -20.28
C LEU A 10 23.10 8.30 -21.59
N ASP A 11 23.41 7.20 -22.28
CA ASP A 11 22.75 6.80 -23.51
C ASP A 11 21.23 6.73 -23.37
N GLU A 12 20.56 6.97 -24.50
CA GLU A 12 19.13 7.10 -24.53
C GLU A 12 18.45 5.75 -24.21
N PHE A 13 17.93 5.63 -22.98
CA PHE A 13 17.24 4.43 -22.55
C PHE A 13 15.75 4.55 -22.81
N LEU A 14 15.15 3.49 -23.37
CA LEU A 14 13.70 3.31 -23.43
C LEU A 14 13.25 2.66 -22.12
N PRO A 15 12.52 3.36 -21.23
CA PRO A 15 12.02 2.76 -20.01
C PRO A 15 10.99 1.67 -20.34
N LYS A 16 11.38 0.40 -20.21
CA LYS A 16 10.53 -0.76 -20.52
C LYS A 16 9.41 -1.02 -19.50
N HIS A 17 9.55 -0.55 -18.26
CA HIS A 17 8.68 -0.93 -17.14
C HIS A 17 8.35 0.21 -16.18
N LYS A 18 8.09 1.42 -16.69
CA LYS A 18 7.56 2.50 -15.84
C LYS A 18 6.25 3.00 -16.43
N VAL A 19 5.18 2.83 -15.65
CA VAL A 19 3.97 3.60 -15.86
C VAL A 19 4.37 5.06 -15.73
N ARG A 20 4.27 5.82 -16.82
CA ARG A 20 4.67 7.23 -16.84
C ARG A 20 3.93 7.95 -15.71
N GLN A 21 4.66 8.73 -14.91
CA GLN A 21 4.05 9.67 -13.97
C GLN A 21 3.14 10.61 -14.81
N GLY A 22 1.83 10.55 -14.58
CA GLY A 22 0.82 11.19 -15.44
C GLY A 22 0.02 10.24 -16.36
N SER A 23 0.23 8.92 -16.31
CA SER A 23 -0.68 7.99 -17.00
C SER A 23 -1.99 7.83 -16.22
N LEU A 24 -3.11 7.92 -16.91
CA LEU A 24 -4.46 7.74 -16.35
C LEU A 24 -4.69 6.33 -15.75
N ILE A 25 -3.80 5.37 -16.01
CA ILE A 25 -3.93 3.96 -15.61
C ILE A 25 -3.35 3.70 -14.21
N SER A 26 -2.32 4.43 -13.80
CA SER A 26 -1.67 4.25 -12.49
C SER A 26 -2.63 4.44 -11.31
N PRO A 27 -3.49 5.48 -11.26
CA PRO A 27 -4.45 5.65 -10.17
C PRO A 27 -5.47 4.52 -10.11
N TYR A 28 -5.89 4.00 -11.27
CA TYR A 28 -6.90 2.94 -11.34
C TYR A 28 -6.34 1.60 -10.86
N LEU A 29 -5.13 1.26 -11.26
CA LEU A 29 -4.42 0.07 -10.76
C LEU A 29 -4.16 0.16 -9.25
N PHE A 30 -3.82 1.35 -8.76
CA PHE A 30 -3.62 1.58 -7.34
C PHE A 30 -4.91 1.33 -6.54
N VAL A 31 -6.05 1.89 -6.97
CA VAL A 31 -7.36 1.64 -6.34
C VAL A 31 -7.74 0.16 -6.40
N PHE A 32 -7.48 -0.53 -7.52
CA PHE A 32 -7.76 -1.96 -7.65
C PHE A 32 -6.90 -2.80 -6.68
N PHE A 33 -5.62 -2.48 -6.57
CA PHE A 33 -4.71 -3.11 -5.63
C PHE A 33 -5.16 -2.89 -4.19
N LEU A 34 -5.47 -1.65 -3.81
CA LEU A 34 -5.98 -1.34 -2.48
C LEU A 34 -7.26 -2.08 -2.16
N LYS A 35 -8.21 -2.17 -3.10
CA LYS A 35 -9.46 -2.90 -2.89
C LYS A 35 -9.21 -4.39 -2.61
N SER A 36 -8.27 -4.99 -3.33
CA SER A 36 -7.86 -6.38 -3.12
C SER A 36 -7.16 -6.57 -1.78
N LEU A 37 -6.27 -5.65 -1.40
CA LEU A 37 -5.59 -5.65 -0.11
C LEU A 37 -6.58 -5.50 1.06
N THR A 38 -7.50 -4.55 0.96
CA THR A 38 -8.59 -4.36 1.94
C THR A 38 -9.40 -5.64 2.12
N HIS A 39 -9.70 -6.34 1.01
CA HIS A 39 -10.41 -7.61 1.07
C HIS A 39 -9.63 -8.68 1.85
N LEU A 40 -8.33 -8.82 1.58
CA LEU A 40 -7.46 -9.76 2.32
C LEU A 40 -7.39 -9.43 3.81
N VAL A 41 -7.19 -8.15 4.15
CA VAL A 41 -7.16 -7.69 5.56
C VAL A 41 -8.48 -8.02 6.26
N ASN A 42 -9.63 -7.79 5.60
CA ASN A 42 -10.94 -8.12 6.15
C ASN A 42 -11.13 -9.64 6.37
N LEU A 43 -10.61 -10.49 5.48
CA LEU A 43 -10.63 -11.95 5.67
C LEU A 43 -9.85 -12.37 6.93
N VAL A 44 -8.67 -11.79 7.16
CA VAL A 44 -7.84 -12.10 8.33
C VAL A 44 -8.48 -11.57 9.62
N ILE A 45 -9.15 -10.41 9.56
CA ILE A 45 -9.94 -9.87 10.69
C ILE A 45 -11.13 -10.79 10.99
N HIS A 46 -11.84 -11.28 9.97
CA HIS A 46 -12.97 -12.19 10.14
C HIS A 46 -12.53 -13.53 10.76
N LYS A 47 -11.33 -14.02 10.39
CA LYS A 47 -10.68 -15.19 11.02
C LYS A 47 -10.19 -14.92 12.46
N LYS A 48 -10.42 -13.73 13.02
CA LYS A 48 -9.96 -13.26 14.34
C LYS A 48 -8.44 -13.31 14.55
N ALA A 49 -7.66 -13.52 13.48
CA ALA A 49 -6.21 -13.54 13.50
C ALA A 49 -5.64 -12.10 13.59
N TRP A 50 -6.35 -11.12 13.02
CA TRP A 50 -6.01 -9.70 13.10
C TRP A 50 -7.11 -8.92 13.82
N LYS A 51 -6.73 -7.95 14.68
CA LYS A 51 -7.68 -7.06 15.37
C LYS A 51 -7.37 -5.62 14.98
N SER A 52 -8.38 -4.95 14.44
CA SER A 52 -8.35 -3.52 14.17
C SER A 52 -8.31 -2.69 15.45
N ILE A 53 -7.83 -1.47 15.31
CA ILE A 53 -7.73 -0.50 16.40
C ILE A 53 -9.00 0.35 16.42
N LYS A 54 -9.50 0.66 17.62
CA LYS A 54 -10.64 1.55 17.84
C LYS A 54 -10.19 2.76 18.64
N ILE A 55 -10.26 3.95 18.02
CA ILE A 55 -9.77 5.19 18.65
C ILE A 55 -10.74 5.71 19.73
N ASN A 56 -12.05 5.48 19.58
CA ASN A 56 -13.07 5.92 20.54
C ASN A 56 -14.14 4.82 20.74
N LYS A 57 -14.82 4.77 21.90
CA LYS A 57 -15.91 3.83 22.22
C LYS A 57 -16.99 3.77 21.13
N ARG A 58 -17.28 4.89 20.44
CA ARG A 58 -18.20 4.97 19.29
C ARG A 58 -17.51 5.21 17.94
N GLY A 59 -16.19 5.20 17.90
CA GLY A 59 -15.42 5.44 16.68
C GLY A 59 -15.41 4.23 15.73
N PRO A 60 -15.07 4.46 14.45
CA PRO A 60 -14.89 3.38 13.49
C PRO A 60 -13.71 2.47 13.89
N LEU A 61 -13.75 1.24 13.40
CA LEU A 61 -12.65 0.29 13.51
C LEU A 61 -11.69 0.53 12.35
N ILE A 62 -10.42 0.81 12.66
CA ILE A 62 -9.39 1.13 11.68
C ILE A 62 -8.40 -0.03 11.64
N SER A 63 -8.23 -0.64 10.46
CA SER A 63 -7.26 -1.71 10.23
C SER A 63 -6.10 -1.29 9.34
N HIS A 64 -6.33 -0.34 8.42
CA HIS A 64 -5.31 0.16 7.50
C HIS A 64 -5.66 1.57 7.01
N LEU A 65 -4.63 2.33 6.65
CA LEU A 65 -4.72 3.60 5.92
C LEU A 65 -3.83 3.46 4.68
N ALA A 66 -4.32 3.91 3.54
CA ALA A 66 -3.60 3.79 2.28
C ALA A 66 -3.54 5.14 1.56
N PHE A 67 -2.34 5.51 1.12
CA PHE A 67 -2.00 6.68 0.32
C PHE A 67 -1.30 6.22 -0.95
N VAL A 68 -1.18 7.10 -1.94
CA VAL A 68 -0.64 6.77 -3.28
C VAL A 68 0.68 6.00 -3.24
N ASP A 69 1.55 6.32 -2.28
CA ASP A 69 2.88 5.71 -2.17
C ASP A 69 3.08 4.85 -0.92
N ASP A 70 2.20 4.96 0.08
CA ASP A 70 2.40 4.35 1.41
C ASP A 70 1.14 3.68 1.95
N ILE A 71 1.31 2.56 2.66
CA ILE A 71 0.23 1.86 3.35
C ILE A 71 0.63 1.63 4.81
N LEU A 72 -0.20 2.10 5.72
CA LEU A 72 -0.08 1.89 7.16
C LEU A 72 -1.04 0.81 7.61
N LEU A 73 -0.52 -0.24 8.26
CA LEU A 73 -1.31 -1.31 8.86
C LEU A 73 -1.39 -1.14 10.38
N PHE A 74 -2.60 -1.26 10.91
CA PHE A 74 -2.88 -1.10 12.33
C PHE A 74 -3.24 -2.45 12.96
N ALA A 75 -2.40 -2.92 13.88
CA ALA A 75 -2.60 -4.13 14.66
C ALA A 75 -2.51 -3.84 16.16
N LYS A 76 -3.11 -4.70 16.98
CA LYS A 76 -2.90 -4.69 18.42
C LYS A 76 -1.55 -5.34 18.73
N ALA A 77 -0.73 -4.68 19.57
CA ALA A 77 0.54 -5.23 20.05
C ALA A 77 0.32 -6.47 20.93
N THR A 78 0.16 -7.62 20.28
CA THR A 78 0.01 -8.94 20.90
C THR A 78 0.90 -9.92 20.16
N LEU A 79 1.53 -10.85 20.86
CA LEU A 79 2.45 -11.84 20.26
C LEU A 79 1.79 -12.58 19.08
N ASN A 80 0.51 -12.92 19.20
CA ASN A 80 -0.25 -13.59 18.16
C ASN A 80 -0.43 -12.75 16.89
N GLN A 81 -0.36 -11.42 16.96
CA GLN A 81 -0.51 -10.53 15.80
C GLN A 81 0.84 -10.14 15.20
N VAL A 82 1.90 -10.13 16.00
CA VAL A 82 3.27 -9.95 15.52
C VAL A 82 3.67 -11.11 14.61
N ASN A 83 3.29 -12.35 14.96
CA ASN A 83 3.58 -13.55 14.16
C ASN A 83 2.72 -13.70 12.90
N VAL A 84 1.77 -12.79 12.65
CA VAL A 84 0.91 -12.79 11.45
C VAL A 84 1.45 -11.83 10.39
N ALA A 85 2.40 -10.95 10.75
CA ALA A 85 3.04 -10.00 9.86
C ALA A 85 4.29 -10.59 9.18
#